data_AF-A0A956IAW4-F1
#
_entry.id   AF-A0A956IAW4-F1
#
_cell.length_a   1.000
_cell.length_b   1.000
_cell.length_c   1.000
_cell.angle_alpha   90.00
_cell.angle_beta   90.00
_cell.angle_gamma   90.00
#
_symmetry.space_group_name_H-M   'P 1'
#
loop_
_entity.id
_entity.type
_entity.pdbx_description
1 polymer ?
#
loop_
_entity_poly.entity_id
_entity_poly.type
_entity_poly.pdbx_seq_one_letter_code
_entity_poly.pdbx_strand_id
1 'polypeptide(L)'
;MLQTDHVRAFRKKDELHLRSFDKKLAARAEEIAGQYLEIVRHAVGDERQDVMAALDGVDLEAREQKLADGLKKLVLDRTEFESETALDPVALREEVFTAAALARMEGDFQRETLLETVAEKHGVPPEELERLLYADLKQAHRLLSFVDCEPSAIVREYELGQVQAVLLKAERVTASVRCVDPAGYRHLFRALKFHRLLHRIAKIPEGGYLVEIDGPASLFSSTTKYGLQLALVLPALRACDAWALDAEVRWGKDRTRLHFRADGHANGAREELALPEELSQLLERLRETSDKHGWSVEVADAIFTVPGLGELVPDLRLSKGKREVFVEVLGHWSRDAVWKRVEASERGLPAPFVFCCSSRLRVSEDVLPDDVPAALYVYKGVMSAKQILDRVKAVA
;
A
#
# COMPACT_ATOMS: atom_id res chain seq x y z
N MET A 1 8.38 -3.57 0.15
CA MET A 1 7.55 -4.76 -0.16
C MET A 1 8.21 -5.64 -1.23
N LEU A 2 8.22 -6.97 -1.05
CA LEU A 2 8.82 -7.91 -2.01
C LEU A 2 8.24 -7.80 -3.43
N GLN A 3 9.06 -8.15 -4.42
CA GLN A 3 8.67 -8.30 -5.82
C GLN A 3 8.50 -9.77 -6.16
N THR A 4 7.80 -10.07 -7.26
CA THR A 4 7.55 -11.45 -7.70
C THR A 4 8.81 -12.27 -7.92
N ASP A 5 9.90 -11.62 -8.29
CA ASP A 5 11.18 -12.27 -8.58
C ASP A 5 11.86 -12.80 -7.32
N HIS A 6 11.54 -12.25 -6.14
CA HIS A 6 12.05 -12.74 -4.85
C HIS A 6 11.20 -13.87 -4.25
N VAL A 7 10.02 -14.16 -4.83
CA VAL A 7 9.09 -15.15 -4.28
C VAL A 7 9.58 -16.56 -4.53
N ARG A 8 9.71 -17.36 -3.47
CA ARG A 8 10.08 -18.78 -3.57
C ARG A 8 8.84 -19.62 -3.84
N ALA A 9 8.29 -19.52 -5.05
CA ALA A 9 7.12 -20.28 -5.49
C ALA A 9 7.47 -21.41 -6.47
N PHE A 10 6.61 -22.42 -6.56
CA PHE A 10 6.63 -23.45 -7.59
C PHE A 10 5.21 -23.77 -8.06
N ARG A 11 5.08 -24.20 -9.32
CA ARG A 11 3.81 -24.61 -9.91
C ARG A 11 3.62 -26.11 -9.78
N LYS A 12 2.43 -26.55 -9.40
CA LYS A 12 2.01 -27.96 -9.45
C LYS A 12 0.62 -28.02 -10.09
N LYS A 13 0.54 -28.55 -11.31
CA LYS A 13 -0.67 -28.46 -12.16
C LYS A 13 -1.12 -27.00 -12.31
N ASP A 14 -2.34 -26.69 -11.88
CA ASP A 14 -2.96 -25.37 -11.94
C ASP A 14 -2.87 -24.60 -10.61
N GLU A 15 -2.06 -25.11 -9.66
CA GLU A 15 -1.84 -24.48 -8.36
C GLU A 15 -0.42 -23.87 -8.27
N LEU A 16 -0.34 -22.69 -7.66
CA LEU A 16 0.88 -22.02 -7.27
C LEU A 16 1.09 -22.27 -5.76
N HIS A 17 2.26 -22.78 -5.39
CA HIS A 17 2.61 -23.01 -3.99
C HIS A 17 3.85 -22.21 -3.61
N LEU A 18 3.84 -21.65 -2.39
CA LEU A 18 5.07 -21.16 -1.77
C LEU A 18 5.88 -22.34 -1.24
N ARG A 19 7.20 -22.25 -1.37
CA ARG A 19 8.11 -23.20 -0.73
C ARG A 19 8.03 -23.00 0.78
N SER A 20 8.06 -24.12 1.50
CA SER A 20 8.07 -24.13 2.96
C SER A 20 9.18 -23.21 3.50
N PHE A 21 8.83 -22.51 4.57
CA PHE A 21 9.72 -21.67 5.34
C PHE A 21 9.81 -22.27 6.74
N ASP A 22 10.66 -23.30 6.86
CA ASP A 22 10.82 -24.03 8.12
C ASP A 22 11.72 -23.27 9.11
N LYS A 23 11.76 -23.75 10.37
CA LYS A 23 12.56 -23.12 11.42
C LYS A 23 14.05 -23.03 11.10
N LYS A 24 14.60 -23.99 10.35
CA LYS A 24 16.01 -24.01 9.98
C LYS A 24 16.30 -22.91 8.96
N LEU A 25 15.43 -22.77 7.96
CA LEU A 25 15.53 -21.72 6.98
C LEU A 25 15.28 -20.34 7.58
N ALA A 26 14.35 -20.22 8.54
CA ALA A 26 14.10 -18.98 9.28
C ALA A 26 15.34 -18.54 10.05
N ALA A 27 15.98 -19.44 10.80
CA ALA A 27 17.22 -19.12 11.52
C ALA A 27 18.35 -18.66 10.57
N ARG A 28 18.51 -19.34 9.43
CA ARG A 28 19.49 -18.93 8.40
C ARG A 28 19.13 -17.60 7.74
N ALA A 29 17.84 -17.33 7.54
CA ALA A 29 17.37 -16.05 7.02
C ALA A 29 17.65 -14.90 8.00
N GLU A 30 17.50 -15.13 9.30
CA GLU A 30 17.84 -14.14 10.34
C GLU A 30 19.35 -13.85 10.37
N GLU A 31 20.19 -14.87 10.21
CA GLU A 31 21.64 -14.69 10.11
C GLU A 31 22.02 -13.81 8.91
N ILE A 32 21.50 -14.14 7.71
CA ILE A 32 21.75 -13.36 6.48
C ILE A 32 21.22 -11.93 6.63
N ALA A 33 20.01 -11.77 7.16
CA ALA A 33 19.43 -10.45 7.41
C ALA A 33 20.28 -9.65 8.40
N GLY A 34 20.80 -10.27 9.46
CA GLY A 34 21.70 -9.63 10.42
C GLY A 34 22.98 -9.11 9.78
N GLN A 35 23.60 -9.90 8.90
CA GLN A 35 24.79 -9.46 8.16
C GLN A 35 24.48 -8.26 7.26
N TYR A 36 23.36 -8.26 6.54
CA TYR A 36 22.94 -7.12 5.72
C TYR A 36 22.66 -5.86 6.55
N LEU A 37 22.02 -6.01 7.70
CA LEU A 37 21.75 -4.90 8.61
C LEU A 37 23.05 -4.29 9.14
N GLU A 38 24.00 -5.12 9.58
CA GLU A 38 25.34 -4.66 10.01
C GLU A 38 26.07 -3.90 8.91
N ILE A 39 26.07 -4.41 7.67
CA ILE A 39 26.69 -3.73 6.53
C ILE A 39 26.08 -2.33 6.36
N VAL A 40 24.76 -2.22 6.33
CA VAL A 40 24.08 -0.94 6.11
C VAL A 40 24.24 0.02 7.29
N ARG A 41 24.31 -0.48 8.54
CA ARG A 41 24.61 0.35 9.73
C ARG A 41 25.96 1.06 9.60
N HIS A 42 26.96 0.38 9.05
CA HIS A 42 28.30 0.92 8.90
C HIS A 42 28.54 1.71 7.61
N ALA A 43 27.61 1.61 6.64
CA ALA A 43 27.77 2.19 5.31
C ALA A 43 27.11 3.58 5.13
N VAL A 44 26.59 4.19 6.20
CA VAL A 44 26.00 5.54 6.10
C VAL A 44 27.09 6.54 5.71
N GLY A 45 26.89 7.24 4.61
CA GLY A 45 27.87 8.12 3.96
C GLY A 45 28.59 7.50 2.77
N ASP A 46 28.60 6.16 2.65
CA ASP A 46 29.24 5.45 1.56
C ASP A 46 28.43 5.55 0.26
N GLU A 47 29.11 5.38 -0.87
CA GLU A 47 28.47 5.36 -2.18
C GLU A 47 27.68 4.08 -2.40
N ARG A 48 26.58 4.19 -3.16
CA ARG A 48 25.70 3.06 -3.46
C ARG A 48 26.45 1.86 -4.02
N GLN A 49 27.45 2.06 -4.88
CA GLN A 49 28.22 0.95 -5.44
C GLN A 49 28.95 0.14 -4.36
N ASP A 50 29.52 0.81 -3.37
CA ASP A 50 30.28 0.16 -2.28
C ASP A 50 29.33 -0.55 -1.33
N VAL A 51 28.20 0.09 -0.99
CA VAL A 51 27.14 -0.56 -0.20
C VAL A 51 26.63 -1.82 -0.90
N MET A 52 26.35 -1.74 -2.20
CA MET A 52 25.88 -2.89 -2.98
C MET A 52 26.95 -3.99 -3.09
N ALA A 53 28.21 -3.63 -3.30
CA ALA A 53 29.32 -4.59 -3.35
C ALA A 53 29.53 -5.30 -2.01
N ALA A 54 29.43 -4.57 -0.88
CA ALA A 54 29.51 -5.14 0.46
C ALA A 54 28.36 -6.13 0.71
N LEU A 55 27.12 -5.77 0.33
CA LEU A 55 25.96 -6.65 0.43
C LEU A 55 26.10 -7.90 -0.46
N ASP A 56 26.65 -7.75 -1.67
CA ASP A 56 26.87 -8.87 -2.58
C ASP A 56 28.05 -9.76 -2.14
N GLY A 57 28.91 -9.27 -1.25
CA GLY A 57 30.03 -10.01 -0.65
C GLY A 57 29.65 -10.95 0.50
N VAL A 58 28.38 -10.98 0.92
CA VAL A 58 27.90 -11.93 1.93
C VAL A 58 28.00 -13.37 1.42
N ASP A 59 28.56 -14.27 2.23
CA ASP A 59 28.75 -15.68 1.87
C ASP A 59 27.42 -16.44 1.87
N LEU A 60 27.04 -16.90 0.68
CA LEU A 60 25.74 -17.52 0.39
C LEU A 60 25.94 -18.80 -0.40
N GLU A 61 25.18 -19.84 -0.05
CA GLU A 61 25.06 -20.99 -0.91
C GLU A 61 24.19 -20.66 -2.13
N ALA A 62 24.43 -21.28 -3.29
CA ALA A 62 23.66 -21.03 -4.52
C ALA A 62 22.13 -21.19 -4.37
N ARG A 63 21.68 -22.05 -3.44
CA ARG A 63 20.25 -22.25 -3.14
C ARG A 63 19.63 -21.12 -2.30
N GLU A 64 20.46 -20.32 -1.64
CA GLU A 64 20.07 -19.22 -0.76
C GLU A 64 19.90 -17.91 -1.52
N GLN A 65 20.47 -17.77 -2.72
CA GLN A 65 20.47 -16.52 -3.49
C GLN A 65 19.09 -15.87 -3.58
N LYS A 66 18.05 -16.64 -3.92
CA LYS A 66 16.69 -16.09 -4.06
C LYS A 66 16.10 -15.58 -2.73
N LEU A 67 16.43 -16.24 -1.62
CA LEU A 67 16.06 -15.79 -0.28
C LEU A 67 16.81 -14.50 0.04
N ALA A 68 18.14 -14.53 -0.13
CA ALA A 68 19.04 -13.43 0.13
C ALA A 68 18.67 -12.16 -0.67
N ASP A 69 18.35 -12.29 -1.96
CA ASP A 69 17.89 -11.16 -2.80
C ASP A 69 16.64 -10.49 -2.22
N GLY A 70 15.70 -11.29 -1.70
CA GLY A 70 14.50 -10.77 -1.04
C GLY A 70 14.79 -10.07 0.28
N LEU A 71 15.66 -10.64 1.12
CA LEU A 71 16.08 -10.04 2.40
C LEU A 71 16.86 -8.74 2.15
N LYS A 72 17.85 -8.77 1.26
CA LYS A 72 18.64 -7.61 0.81
C LYS A 72 17.72 -6.49 0.33
N LYS A 73 16.72 -6.83 -0.48
CA LYS A 73 15.73 -5.87 -0.95
C LYS A 73 14.90 -5.26 0.19
N LEU A 74 14.53 -6.02 1.22
CA LEU A 74 13.78 -5.49 2.37
C LEU A 74 14.66 -4.60 3.27
N VAL A 75 15.94 -4.90 3.39
CA VAL A 75 16.91 -4.02 4.05
C VAL A 75 17.09 -2.73 3.25
N LEU A 76 17.30 -2.83 1.94
CA LEU A 76 17.44 -1.65 1.06
C LEU A 76 16.16 -0.79 1.00
N ASP A 77 14.97 -1.36 1.13
CA ASP A 77 13.71 -0.59 1.21
C ASP A 77 13.67 0.35 2.45
N ARG A 78 14.54 0.15 3.45
CA ARG A 78 14.68 0.99 4.66
C ARG A 78 15.80 2.03 4.55
N THR A 79 16.47 2.08 3.41
CA THR A 79 17.57 3.01 3.17
C THR A 79 17.10 4.20 2.35
N GLU A 80 17.67 5.36 2.62
CA GLU A 80 17.51 6.56 1.82
C GLU A 80 18.84 6.89 1.16
N PHE A 81 18.88 6.84 -0.17
CA PHE A 81 20.02 7.28 -0.94
C PHE A 81 19.79 8.70 -1.44
N GLU A 82 20.88 9.44 -1.62
CA GLU A 82 20.87 10.72 -2.32
C GLU A 82 20.19 10.56 -3.69
N SER A 83 19.50 11.61 -4.15
CA SER A 83 18.79 11.60 -5.43
C SER A 83 18.93 12.90 -6.22
N GLU A 84 19.22 14.00 -5.54
CA GLU A 84 19.50 15.30 -6.14
C GLU A 84 20.69 15.92 -5.40
N THR A 85 21.53 16.67 -6.13
CA THR A 85 22.67 17.39 -5.60
C THR A 85 22.48 18.89 -5.68
N ALA A 86 23.13 19.63 -4.78
CA ALA A 86 23.04 21.09 -4.74
C ALA A 86 23.66 21.77 -5.98
N LEU A 87 24.63 21.12 -6.61
CA LEU A 87 25.30 21.57 -7.83
C LEU A 87 24.97 20.62 -8.97
N ASP A 88 24.87 21.15 -10.19
CA ASP A 88 24.67 20.36 -11.40
C ASP A 88 25.97 19.63 -11.79
N PRO A 89 26.01 18.29 -11.70
CA PRO A 89 27.20 17.50 -12.04
C PRO A 89 27.67 17.70 -13.48
N VAL A 90 26.76 17.97 -14.42
CA VAL A 90 27.12 18.18 -15.83
C VAL A 90 27.89 19.49 -16.00
N ALA A 91 27.37 20.58 -15.44
CA ALA A 91 28.03 21.89 -15.46
C ALA A 91 29.37 21.87 -14.72
N LEU A 92 29.43 21.17 -13.58
CA LEU A 92 30.67 20.98 -12.82
C LEU A 92 31.74 20.24 -13.63
N ARG A 93 31.37 19.15 -14.32
CA ARG A 93 32.29 18.41 -15.20
C ARG A 93 32.79 19.28 -16.34
N GLU A 94 31.92 20.04 -16.99
CA GLU A 94 32.32 20.97 -18.06
C GLU A 94 33.33 22.00 -17.56
N GLU A 95 33.08 22.61 -16.41
CA GLU A 95 33.98 23.59 -15.80
C GLU A 95 35.34 22.99 -15.44
N VAL A 96 35.36 21.90 -14.67
CA VAL A 96 36.60 21.25 -14.20
C VAL A 96 37.42 20.74 -15.38
N PHE A 97 36.79 20.10 -16.36
CA PHE A 97 37.51 19.54 -17.51
C PHE A 97 38.01 20.62 -18.47
N THR A 98 37.27 21.72 -18.64
CA THR A 98 37.73 22.87 -19.44
C THR A 98 38.92 23.55 -18.78
N ALA A 99 38.85 23.82 -17.48
CA ALA A 99 39.97 24.39 -16.71
C ALA A 99 41.20 23.47 -16.79
N ALA A 100 41.01 22.15 -16.67
CA ALA A 100 42.10 21.18 -16.74
C ALA A 100 42.74 21.13 -18.14
N ALA A 101 41.94 21.23 -19.20
CA ALA A 101 42.43 21.25 -20.57
C ALA A 101 43.29 22.50 -20.84
N LEU A 102 42.84 23.68 -20.40
CA LEU A 102 43.59 24.94 -20.55
C LEU A 102 44.92 24.90 -19.80
N ALA A 103 44.92 24.51 -18.53
CA ALA A 103 46.16 24.42 -17.73
C ALA A 103 47.16 23.41 -18.32
N ARG A 104 46.68 22.31 -18.95
CA ARG A 104 47.53 21.35 -19.66
C ARG A 104 48.16 21.92 -20.93
N MET A 105 47.45 22.78 -21.66
CA MET A 105 48.00 23.44 -22.85
C MET A 105 49.09 24.45 -22.49
N GLU A 106 48.96 25.11 -21.35
CA GLU A 106 49.92 26.10 -20.86
C GLU A 106 51.16 25.47 -20.20
N GLY A 107 51.08 24.18 -19.84
CA GLY A 107 52.18 23.45 -19.19
C GLY A 107 52.16 23.53 -17.65
N ASP A 108 51.16 24.19 -17.08
CA ASP A 108 51.05 24.51 -15.65
C ASP A 108 50.01 23.65 -14.91
N PHE A 109 49.62 22.49 -15.46
CA PHE A 109 48.60 21.64 -14.84
C PHE A 109 49.05 21.04 -13.51
N GLN A 110 48.39 21.46 -12.43
CA GLN A 110 48.43 20.82 -11.11
C GLN A 110 47.01 20.46 -10.68
N ARG A 111 46.77 19.16 -10.47
CA ARG A 111 45.42 18.62 -10.23
C ARG A 111 44.82 19.17 -8.95
N GLU A 112 45.56 19.10 -7.87
CA GLU A 112 45.12 19.46 -6.52
C GLU A 112 44.77 20.96 -6.46
N THR A 113 45.67 21.83 -6.95
CA THR A 113 45.45 23.27 -7.03
C THR A 113 44.22 23.65 -7.86
N LEU A 114 44.00 22.95 -8.98
CA LEU A 114 42.84 23.19 -9.84
C LEU A 114 41.53 22.82 -9.13
N LEU A 115 41.48 21.66 -8.49
CA LEU A 115 40.30 21.20 -7.76
C LEU A 115 40.02 22.10 -6.56
N GLU A 116 41.04 22.53 -5.83
CA GLU A 116 40.91 23.53 -4.75
C GLU A 116 40.29 24.84 -5.26
N THR A 117 40.78 25.35 -6.38
CA THR A 117 40.29 26.60 -6.97
C THR A 117 38.82 26.50 -7.39
N VAL A 118 38.43 25.41 -8.06
CA VAL A 118 37.03 25.21 -8.48
C VAL A 118 36.14 24.93 -7.27
N ALA A 119 36.63 24.18 -6.28
CA ALA A 119 35.88 23.87 -5.07
C ALA A 119 35.59 25.13 -4.25
N GLU A 120 36.58 26.02 -4.11
CA GLU A 120 36.43 27.32 -3.44
C GLU A 120 35.37 28.19 -4.15
N LYS A 121 35.36 28.22 -5.49
CA LYS A 121 34.35 28.95 -6.27
C LYS A 121 32.92 28.49 -5.98
N HIS A 122 32.73 27.20 -5.74
CA HIS A 122 31.43 26.59 -5.44
C HIS A 122 31.14 26.46 -3.94
N GLY A 123 32.05 26.89 -3.07
CA GLY A 123 31.89 26.85 -1.62
C GLY A 123 31.87 25.44 -1.02
N VAL A 124 32.54 24.48 -1.65
CA VAL A 124 32.62 23.08 -1.20
C VAL A 124 34.08 22.66 -0.95
N PRO A 125 34.33 21.63 -0.12
CA PRO A 125 35.67 21.02 -0.03
C PRO A 125 36.10 20.36 -1.35
N PRO A 126 37.41 20.27 -1.67
CA PRO A 126 37.89 19.62 -2.90
C PRO A 126 37.44 18.16 -3.04
N GLU A 127 37.47 17.40 -1.96
CA GLU A 127 37.00 16.00 -1.93
C GLU A 127 35.50 15.90 -2.26
N GLU A 128 34.71 16.87 -1.82
CA GLU A 128 33.28 16.93 -2.11
C GLU A 128 33.02 17.38 -3.55
N LEU A 129 33.81 18.31 -4.09
CA LEU A 129 33.77 18.69 -5.50
C LEU A 129 34.00 17.47 -6.39
N GLU A 130 35.05 16.69 -6.12
CA GLU A 130 35.40 15.50 -6.91
C GLU A 130 34.25 14.50 -6.98
N ARG A 131 33.59 14.25 -5.84
CA ARG A 131 32.41 13.39 -5.80
C ARG A 131 31.25 13.97 -6.60
N LEU A 132 30.96 15.25 -6.43
CA LEU A 132 29.84 15.93 -7.07
C LEU A 132 29.91 15.89 -8.61
N LEU A 133 31.10 15.70 -9.19
CA LEU A 133 31.28 15.49 -10.64
C LEU A 133 30.42 14.34 -11.19
N TYR A 134 30.18 13.30 -10.38
CA TYR A 134 29.50 12.07 -10.81
C TYR A 134 28.26 11.74 -9.97
N ALA A 135 27.80 12.68 -9.13
CA ALA A 135 26.68 12.44 -8.24
C ALA A 135 25.32 12.30 -8.95
N ASP A 136 25.26 12.55 -10.27
CA ASP A 136 24.15 12.20 -11.16
C ASP A 136 24.09 10.70 -11.48
N LEU A 137 25.18 9.96 -11.27
CA LEU A 137 25.22 8.52 -11.47
C LEU A 137 24.66 7.80 -10.24
N LYS A 138 23.62 6.99 -10.44
CA LYS A 138 22.98 6.18 -9.37
C LYS A 138 23.96 5.40 -8.48
N GLN A 139 25.09 4.96 -9.04
CA GLN A 139 26.13 4.22 -8.33
C GLN A 139 26.92 5.08 -7.33
N ALA A 140 27.05 6.39 -7.58
CA ALA A 140 27.75 7.34 -6.73
C ALA A 140 26.84 8.02 -5.68
N HIS A 141 25.53 7.73 -5.71
CA HIS A 141 24.60 8.27 -4.72
C HIS A 141 24.99 7.78 -3.32
N ARG A 142 25.12 8.69 -2.35
CA ARG A 142 25.46 8.33 -0.97
C ARG A 142 24.27 7.75 -0.22
N LEU A 143 24.53 6.79 0.67
CA LEU A 143 23.55 6.36 1.68
C LEU A 143 23.40 7.46 2.74
N LEU A 144 22.24 8.11 2.78
CA LEU A 144 21.94 9.23 3.70
C LEU A 144 21.43 8.75 5.05
N SER A 145 20.48 7.81 5.02
CA SER A 145 19.81 7.34 6.23
C SER A 145 19.39 5.88 6.10
N PHE A 146 19.19 5.25 7.24
CA PHE A 146 18.72 3.87 7.34
C PHE A 146 17.83 3.73 8.58
N VAL A 147 16.65 3.13 8.40
CA VAL A 147 15.74 2.79 9.51
C VAL A 147 16.07 1.40 10.02
N ASP A 148 16.75 1.34 11.17
CA ASP A 148 17.21 0.10 11.77
C ASP A 148 16.09 -0.78 12.34
N CYS A 149 16.32 -2.09 12.38
CA CYS A 149 15.43 -3.07 12.99
C CYS A 149 16.14 -4.39 13.34
N GLU A 150 15.47 -5.23 14.12
CA GLU A 150 15.93 -6.58 14.39
C GLU A 150 15.89 -7.48 13.14
N PRO A 151 16.84 -8.41 12.95
CA PRO A 151 16.85 -9.34 11.81
C PRO A 151 15.54 -10.15 11.70
N SER A 152 14.96 -10.54 12.84
CA SER A 152 13.68 -11.24 12.88
C SER A 152 12.52 -10.42 12.28
N ALA A 153 12.60 -9.08 12.29
CA ALA A 153 11.61 -8.22 11.65
C ALA A 153 11.68 -8.34 10.11
N ILE A 154 12.89 -8.34 9.55
CA ILE A 154 13.11 -8.57 8.11
C ILE A 154 12.56 -9.93 7.69
N VAL A 155 12.78 -10.97 8.50
CA VAL A 155 12.28 -12.32 8.20
C VAL A 155 10.75 -12.39 8.25
N ARG A 156 10.11 -11.78 9.27
CA ARG A 156 8.63 -11.68 9.32
C ARG A 156 8.06 -10.93 8.11
N GLU A 157 8.72 -9.86 7.68
CA GLU A 157 8.35 -9.13 6.47
C GLU A 157 8.58 -9.92 5.20
N TYR A 158 9.62 -10.75 5.15
CA TYR A 158 9.86 -11.65 4.03
C TYR A 158 8.74 -12.68 3.90
N GLU A 159 8.36 -13.34 4.99
CA GLU A 159 7.27 -14.30 5.01
C GLU A 159 5.94 -13.69 4.56
N LEU A 160 5.57 -12.52 5.12
CA LEU A 160 4.39 -11.77 4.72
C LEU A 160 4.48 -11.34 3.26
N GLY A 161 5.64 -10.78 2.88
CA GLY A 161 5.93 -10.22 1.58
C GLY A 161 5.83 -11.25 0.46
N GLN A 162 6.08 -12.54 0.71
CA GLN A 162 5.94 -13.58 -0.30
C GLN A 162 4.48 -13.72 -0.74
N VAL A 163 3.55 -13.74 0.21
CA VAL A 163 2.11 -13.82 -0.07
C VAL A 163 1.65 -12.52 -0.74
N GLN A 164 2.07 -11.36 -0.23
CA GLN A 164 1.76 -10.06 -0.83
C GLN A 164 2.21 -9.98 -2.28
N ALA A 165 3.44 -10.40 -2.58
CA ALA A 165 4.00 -10.39 -3.92
C ALA A 165 3.25 -11.32 -4.88
N VAL A 166 2.67 -12.42 -4.39
CA VAL A 166 1.74 -13.25 -5.17
C VAL A 166 0.43 -12.50 -5.45
N LEU A 167 -0.15 -11.86 -4.43
CA LEU A 167 -1.39 -11.09 -4.56
C LEU A 167 -1.28 -9.86 -5.49
N LEU A 168 -0.07 -9.33 -5.70
CA LEU A 168 0.17 -8.30 -6.74
C LEU A 168 -0.22 -8.76 -8.14
N LYS A 169 -0.30 -10.08 -8.37
CA LYS A 169 -0.66 -10.69 -9.65
C LYS A 169 -2.04 -11.34 -9.64
N ALA A 170 -2.85 -11.11 -8.59
CA ALA A 170 -4.19 -11.65 -8.49
C ALA A 170 -5.20 -10.88 -9.35
N GLU A 171 -6.09 -11.63 -10.03
CA GLU A 171 -7.27 -11.14 -10.74
C GLU A 171 -8.52 -11.26 -9.86
N ARG A 172 -8.57 -12.23 -8.95
CA ARG A 172 -9.68 -12.43 -8.01
C ARG A 172 -9.14 -12.97 -6.71
N VAL A 173 -9.70 -12.54 -5.59
CA VAL A 173 -9.43 -13.14 -4.28
C VAL A 173 -10.75 -13.44 -3.59
N THR A 174 -10.86 -14.65 -3.06
CA THR A 174 -11.95 -15.04 -2.17
C THR A 174 -11.34 -15.43 -0.84
N ALA A 175 -11.77 -14.80 0.25
CA ALA A 175 -11.29 -15.07 1.59
C ALA A 175 -12.44 -15.47 2.52
N SER A 176 -12.31 -16.60 3.22
CA SER A 176 -13.17 -16.95 4.35
C SER A 176 -12.48 -16.52 5.64
N VAL A 177 -13.19 -15.77 6.48
CA VAL A 177 -12.64 -15.20 7.71
C VAL A 177 -13.56 -15.44 8.90
N ARG A 178 -12.94 -15.69 10.04
CA ARG A 178 -13.61 -15.80 11.34
C ARG A 178 -12.88 -14.95 12.36
N CYS A 179 -13.64 -14.16 13.09
CA CYS A 179 -13.23 -13.42 14.26
C CYS A 179 -14.10 -13.83 15.45
N VAL A 180 -13.49 -13.92 16.63
CA VAL A 180 -14.17 -14.19 17.91
C VAL A 180 -15.05 -13.01 18.30
N ASP A 181 -14.62 -11.79 17.99
CA ASP A 181 -15.35 -10.56 18.32
C ASP A 181 -15.67 -9.70 17.08
N PRO A 182 -16.71 -8.84 17.14
CA PRO A 182 -17.09 -7.95 16.05
C PRO A 182 -16.03 -6.92 15.65
N ALA A 183 -15.09 -6.55 16.54
CA ALA A 183 -14.06 -5.56 16.22
C ALA A 183 -13.07 -6.10 15.19
N GLY A 184 -12.80 -7.41 15.20
CA GLY A 184 -11.97 -8.07 14.16
C GLY A 184 -12.56 -7.93 12.76
N TYR A 185 -13.87 -8.19 12.60
CA TYR A 185 -14.53 -8.01 11.30
C TYR A 185 -14.54 -6.55 10.87
N ARG A 186 -14.81 -5.61 11.79
CA ARG A 186 -14.76 -4.18 11.50
C ARG A 186 -13.38 -3.72 11.06
N HIS A 187 -12.32 -4.22 11.70
CA HIS A 187 -10.95 -3.93 11.29
C HIS A 187 -10.70 -4.36 9.84
N LEU A 188 -11.05 -5.60 9.48
CA LEU A 188 -10.93 -6.08 8.10
C LEU A 188 -11.76 -5.24 7.12
N PHE A 189 -13.03 -4.97 7.42
CA PHE A 189 -13.91 -4.24 6.49
C PHE A 189 -13.47 -2.79 6.31
N ARG A 190 -12.93 -2.16 7.37
CA ARG A 190 -12.28 -0.85 7.27
C ARG A 190 -11.02 -0.92 6.42
N ALA A 191 -10.20 -1.97 6.53
CA ALA A 191 -9.03 -2.15 5.67
C ALA A 191 -9.43 -2.27 4.18
N LEU A 192 -10.46 -3.06 3.87
CA LEU A 192 -10.98 -3.19 2.50
C LEU A 192 -11.39 -1.83 1.91
N LYS A 193 -12.07 -1.02 2.72
CA LYS A 193 -12.50 0.34 2.35
C LYS A 193 -11.34 1.32 2.24
N PHE A 194 -10.40 1.28 3.19
CA PHE A 194 -9.19 2.10 3.20
C PHE A 194 -8.40 1.92 1.91
N HIS A 195 -8.22 0.66 1.51
CA HIS A 195 -7.56 0.28 0.25
C HIS A 195 -8.44 0.47 -0.99
N ARG A 196 -9.68 0.96 -0.83
CA ARG A 196 -10.67 1.21 -1.90
C ARG A 196 -10.90 -0.01 -2.79
N LEU A 197 -10.85 -1.19 -2.18
CA LEU A 197 -11.04 -2.46 -2.88
C LEU A 197 -12.51 -2.67 -3.18
N LEU A 198 -12.79 -3.20 -4.36
CA LEU A 198 -14.13 -3.62 -4.75
C LEU A 198 -14.37 -5.00 -4.15
N HIS A 199 -15.32 -5.07 -3.24
CA HIS A 199 -15.56 -6.26 -2.46
C HIS A 199 -17.04 -6.55 -2.26
N ARG A 200 -17.34 -7.82 -2.01
CA ARG A 200 -18.63 -8.30 -1.53
C ARG A 200 -18.38 -9.10 -0.26
N ILE A 201 -19.21 -8.85 0.75
CA ILE A 201 -19.16 -9.54 2.03
C ILE A 201 -20.47 -10.31 2.18
N ALA A 202 -20.39 -11.59 2.52
CA ALA A 202 -21.54 -12.44 2.79
C ALA A 202 -21.30 -13.26 4.07
N LYS A 203 -22.34 -13.44 4.89
CA LYS A 203 -22.26 -14.34 6.06
C LYS A 203 -22.09 -15.79 5.61
N ILE A 204 -21.22 -16.51 6.31
CA ILE A 204 -21.10 -17.96 6.18
C ILE A 204 -22.08 -18.61 7.18
N PRO A 205 -22.92 -19.58 6.76
CA PRO A 205 -23.92 -20.20 7.65
C PRO A 205 -23.32 -20.79 8.93
N GLU A 206 -22.12 -21.37 8.84
CA GLU A 206 -21.38 -21.95 9.96
C GLU A 206 -20.64 -20.90 10.80
N GLY A 207 -20.82 -19.61 10.53
CA GLY A 207 -20.17 -18.48 11.19
C GLY A 207 -19.00 -17.88 10.40
N GLY A 208 -18.77 -16.58 10.59
CA GLY A 208 -17.77 -15.82 9.84
C GLY A 208 -18.34 -15.18 8.57
N TYR A 209 -17.43 -14.67 7.74
CA TYR A 209 -17.76 -14.00 6.48
C TYR A 209 -16.93 -14.53 5.33
N LEU A 210 -17.56 -14.59 4.16
CA LEU A 210 -16.90 -14.72 2.87
C LEU A 210 -16.70 -13.31 2.31
N VAL A 211 -15.46 -12.98 2.01
CA VAL A 211 -15.07 -11.72 1.37
C VAL A 211 -14.57 -12.05 -0.03
N GLU A 212 -15.34 -11.65 -1.03
CA GLU A 212 -14.91 -11.68 -2.42
C GLU A 212 -14.33 -10.31 -2.77
N ILE A 213 -13.11 -10.29 -3.30
CA ILE A 213 -12.44 -9.09 -3.79
C ILE A 213 -12.20 -9.30 -5.28
N ASP A 214 -12.91 -8.51 -6.09
CA ASP A 214 -12.89 -8.61 -7.55
C ASP A 214 -13.07 -7.21 -8.13
N GLY A 215 -12.42 -6.94 -9.25
CA GLY A 215 -12.41 -5.68 -9.96
C GLY A 215 -12.71 -5.84 -11.44
N PRO A 216 -13.10 -4.78 -12.15
CA PRO A 216 -13.26 -4.82 -13.59
C PRO A 216 -12.02 -5.42 -14.27
N ALA A 217 -12.21 -6.28 -15.27
CA ALA A 217 -11.11 -6.91 -16.01
C ALA A 217 -10.07 -5.90 -16.53
N SER A 218 -10.49 -4.66 -16.80
CA SER A 218 -9.64 -3.52 -17.18
C SER A 218 -8.69 -3.03 -16.08
N LEU A 219 -9.03 -3.20 -14.80
CA LEU A 219 -8.16 -2.87 -13.66
C LEU A 219 -7.06 -3.92 -13.47
N PHE A 220 -7.34 -5.18 -13.79
CA PHE A 220 -6.39 -6.29 -13.68
C PHE A 220 -5.50 -6.49 -14.92
N SER A 221 -5.93 -5.97 -16.08
CA SER A 221 -5.20 -6.14 -17.32
C SER A 221 -3.94 -5.26 -17.43
N SER A 222 -3.79 -4.22 -16.61
CA SER A 222 -2.65 -3.29 -16.75
C SER A 222 -2.20 -2.47 -15.53
N THR A 223 -2.88 -2.49 -14.37
CA THR A 223 -2.49 -1.61 -13.24
C THR A 223 -2.01 -2.33 -11.99
N THR A 224 -0.70 -2.17 -11.69
CA THR A 224 -0.05 -2.55 -10.41
C THR A 224 -0.70 -1.91 -9.19
N LYS A 225 -1.40 -0.77 -9.36
CA LYS A 225 -2.00 -0.04 -8.23
C LYS A 225 -3.10 -0.82 -7.52
N TYR A 226 -4.01 -1.48 -8.23
CA TYR A 226 -5.08 -2.27 -7.59
C TYR A 226 -4.50 -3.54 -6.95
N GLY A 227 -3.61 -4.24 -7.65
CA GLY A 227 -2.88 -5.39 -7.09
C GLY A 227 -2.07 -5.03 -5.84
N LEU A 228 -1.47 -3.84 -5.80
CA LEU A 228 -0.80 -3.31 -4.62
C LEU A 228 -1.78 -3.11 -3.45
N GLN A 229 -2.91 -2.46 -3.68
CA GLN A 229 -3.93 -2.28 -2.64
C GLN A 229 -4.45 -3.62 -2.10
N LEU A 230 -4.61 -4.62 -2.98
CA LEU A 230 -4.98 -5.98 -2.59
C LEU A 230 -3.87 -6.65 -1.75
N ALA A 231 -2.61 -6.50 -2.14
CA ALA A 231 -1.49 -7.01 -1.34
C ALA A 231 -1.41 -6.34 0.04
N LEU A 232 -1.76 -5.05 0.12
CA LEU A 232 -1.75 -4.29 1.37
C LEU A 232 -2.90 -4.63 2.32
N VAL A 233 -4.00 -5.27 1.87
CA VAL A 233 -5.07 -5.73 2.78
C VAL A 233 -4.74 -7.05 3.49
N LEU A 234 -3.71 -7.77 3.04
CA LEU A 234 -3.34 -9.07 3.61
C LEU A 234 -3.07 -9.04 5.13
N PRO A 235 -2.38 -8.04 5.71
CA PRO A 235 -2.20 -7.97 7.16
C PRO A 235 -3.54 -7.96 7.92
N ALA A 236 -4.53 -7.22 7.42
CA ALA A 236 -5.87 -7.16 8.03
C ALA A 236 -6.62 -8.50 7.90
N LEU A 237 -6.47 -9.23 6.79
CA LEU A 237 -6.97 -10.60 6.65
C LEU A 237 -6.30 -11.55 7.64
N ARG A 238 -4.97 -11.45 7.80
CA ARG A 238 -4.19 -12.28 8.72
C ARG A 238 -4.45 -11.96 10.19
N ALA A 239 -5.00 -10.79 10.50
CA ALA A 239 -5.39 -10.39 11.85
C ALA A 239 -6.73 -11.02 12.30
N CYS A 240 -7.47 -11.69 11.39
CA CYS A 240 -8.61 -12.52 11.75
C CYS A 240 -8.15 -13.78 12.49
N ASP A 241 -8.95 -14.25 13.45
CA ASP A 241 -8.61 -15.41 14.30
C ASP A 241 -8.45 -16.71 13.49
N ALA A 242 -9.23 -16.85 12.42
CA ALA A 242 -8.96 -17.82 11.37
C ALA A 242 -9.24 -17.19 10.00
N TRP A 243 -8.37 -17.48 9.02
CA TRP A 243 -8.53 -17.00 7.65
C TRP A 243 -8.06 -18.06 6.66
N ALA A 244 -8.71 -18.11 5.51
CA ALA A 244 -8.24 -18.82 4.33
C ALA A 244 -8.55 -17.98 3.10
N LEU A 245 -7.60 -17.92 2.16
CA LEU A 245 -7.76 -17.22 0.89
C LEU A 245 -7.49 -18.16 -0.28
N ASP A 246 -8.26 -17.98 -1.34
CA ASP A 246 -8.04 -18.54 -2.68
C ASP A 246 -7.94 -17.36 -3.66
N ALA A 247 -6.84 -17.29 -4.40
CA ALA A 247 -6.56 -16.23 -5.35
C ALA A 247 -6.32 -16.80 -6.75
N GLU A 248 -7.01 -16.26 -7.74
CA GLU A 248 -6.71 -16.50 -9.15
C GLU A 248 -5.59 -15.54 -9.57
N VAL A 249 -4.42 -16.07 -9.96
CA VAL A 249 -3.22 -15.27 -10.23
C VAL A 249 -2.67 -15.50 -11.64
N ARG A 250 -2.08 -14.45 -12.22
CA ARG A 250 -1.31 -14.50 -13.48
C ARG A 250 0.18 -14.61 -13.19
N TRP A 251 0.73 -15.82 -13.25
CA TRP A 251 2.09 -16.08 -12.79
C TRP A 251 3.07 -16.46 -13.92
N GLY A 252 4.34 -16.07 -13.75
CA GLY A 252 5.43 -16.36 -14.69
C GLY A 252 5.44 -15.51 -15.95
N LYS A 253 6.43 -15.74 -16.83
CA LYS A 253 6.61 -15.00 -18.09
C LYS A 253 5.40 -15.14 -19.02
N ASP A 254 4.82 -16.33 -19.08
CA ASP A 254 3.65 -16.64 -19.93
C ASP A 254 2.31 -16.21 -19.30
N ARG A 255 2.34 -15.60 -18.11
CA ARG A 255 1.14 -15.15 -17.37
C ARG A 255 0.06 -16.24 -17.27
N THR A 256 0.48 -17.45 -16.94
CA THR A 256 -0.42 -18.60 -16.78
C THR A 256 -1.38 -18.32 -15.61
N ARG A 257 -2.67 -18.60 -15.79
CA ARG A 257 -3.65 -18.55 -14.70
C ARG A 257 -3.44 -19.73 -13.77
N LEU A 258 -3.29 -19.46 -12.48
CA LEU A 258 -3.13 -20.46 -11.43
C LEU A 258 -3.97 -20.07 -10.22
N HIS A 259 -4.31 -21.06 -9.39
CA HIS A 259 -4.86 -20.82 -8.07
C HIS A 259 -3.74 -20.77 -7.03
N PHE A 260 -3.80 -19.77 -6.17
CA PHE A 260 -2.93 -19.65 -5.01
C PHE A 260 -3.78 -19.70 -3.75
N ARG A 261 -3.49 -20.65 -2.86
CA ARG A 261 -4.17 -20.79 -1.58
C ARG A 261 -3.22 -20.53 -0.43
N ALA A 262 -3.72 -19.82 0.57
CA ALA A 262 -3.04 -19.62 1.83
C ALA A 262 -4.06 -19.56 2.96
N ASP A 263 -3.69 -20.03 4.13
CA ASP A 263 -4.53 -20.04 5.32
C ASP A 263 -3.68 -19.83 6.58
N GLY A 264 -4.34 -19.50 7.67
CA GLY A 264 -3.69 -19.35 8.95
C GLY A 264 -4.63 -18.99 10.09
N HIS A 265 -4.03 -18.97 11.27
CA HIS A 265 -4.67 -18.56 12.51
C HIS A 265 -3.86 -17.44 13.15
N ALA A 266 -4.55 -16.52 13.81
CA ALA A 266 -3.92 -15.48 14.61
C ALA A 266 -4.59 -15.38 15.98
N ASN A 267 -3.87 -14.80 16.93
CA ASN A 267 -4.39 -14.55 18.29
C ASN A 267 -4.97 -13.13 18.43
N GLY A 268 -5.59 -12.61 17.38
CA GLY A 268 -6.29 -11.31 17.42
C GLY A 268 -5.41 -10.06 17.58
N ALA A 269 -4.09 -10.15 17.34
CA ALA A 269 -3.23 -8.97 17.26
C ALA A 269 -3.64 -8.12 16.05
N ARG A 270 -4.13 -6.91 16.30
CA ARG A 270 -4.66 -5.99 15.28
C ARG A 270 -3.93 -4.67 15.42
N GLU A 271 -3.35 -4.21 14.33
CA GLU A 271 -2.83 -2.84 14.27
C GLU A 271 -4.00 -1.86 14.12
N GLU A 272 -3.87 -0.67 14.70
CA GLU A 272 -4.88 0.36 14.50
C GLU A 272 -4.76 0.94 13.10
N LEU A 273 -5.86 0.89 12.34
CA LEU A 273 -5.90 1.46 10.99
C LEU A 273 -6.25 2.93 11.10
N ALA A 274 -5.34 3.78 10.63
CA ALA A 274 -5.67 5.18 10.37
C ALA A 274 -6.83 5.26 9.37
N LEU A 275 -7.73 6.22 9.57
CA LEU A 275 -8.72 6.56 8.56
C LEU A 275 -8.02 7.14 7.32
N PRO A 276 -8.53 6.89 6.09
CA PRO A 276 -8.02 7.58 4.92
C PRO A 276 -8.09 9.09 5.12
N GLU A 277 -7.06 9.83 4.71
CA GLU A 277 -6.96 11.28 4.94
C GLU A 277 -8.22 12.03 4.50
N GLU A 278 -8.76 11.69 3.32
CA GLU A 278 -10.01 12.27 2.81
C GLU A 278 -11.21 12.06 3.73
N LEU A 279 -11.31 10.88 4.37
CA LEU A 279 -12.38 10.55 5.31
C LEU A 279 -12.15 11.22 6.67
N SER A 280 -10.90 11.28 7.15
CA SER A 280 -10.52 12.02 8.37
C SER A 280 -10.90 13.49 8.26
N GLN A 281 -10.47 14.14 7.17
CA GLN A 281 -10.80 15.54 6.91
C GLN A 281 -12.31 15.75 6.72
N LEU A 282 -13.01 14.78 6.11
CA LEU A 282 -14.47 14.85 5.98
C LEU A 282 -15.15 14.77 7.35
N LEU A 283 -14.72 13.85 8.22
CA LEU A 283 -15.25 13.68 9.57
C LEU A 283 -15.09 14.97 10.38
N GLU A 284 -13.91 15.60 10.34
CA GLU A 284 -13.66 16.89 11.00
C GLU A 284 -14.60 17.99 10.50
N ARG A 285 -14.67 18.20 9.18
CA ARG A 285 -15.57 19.20 8.59
C ARG A 285 -17.04 18.92 8.89
N LEU A 286 -17.43 17.64 8.94
CA LEU A 286 -18.80 17.24 9.28
C LEU A 286 -19.11 17.58 10.73
N ARG A 287 -18.22 17.30 11.69
CA ARG A 287 -18.40 17.67 13.11
C ARG A 287 -18.62 19.18 13.27
N GLU A 288 -17.76 20.00 12.66
CA GLU A 288 -17.90 21.46 12.70
C GLU A 288 -19.23 21.97 12.12
N THR A 289 -19.70 21.32 11.05
CA THR A 289 -20.93 21.72 10.36
C THR A 289 -22.17 21.19 11.09
N SER A 290 -22.13 19.97 11.61
CA SER A 290 -23.26 19.25 12.20
C SER A 290 -23.64 19.75 13.59
N ASP A 291 -22.65 20.19 14.38
CA ASP A 291 -22.85 20.67 15.75
C ASP A 291 -23.83 21.85 15.79
N LYS A 292 -23.73 22.76 14.82
CA LYS A 292 -24.64 23.92 14.66
C LYS A 292 -26.08 23.50 14.36
N HIS A 293 -26.32 22.26 13.96
CA HIS A 293 -27.62 21.72 13.60
C HIS A 293 -28.11 20.61 14.56
N GLY A 294 -27.39 20.38 15.66
CA GLY A 294 -27.72 19.38 16.67
C GLY A 294 -27.55 17.94 16.21
N TRP A 295 -26.64 17.70 15.25
CA TRP A 295 -26.27 16.38 14.77
C TRP A 295 -24.87 16.03 15.28
N SER A 296 -24.69 14.83 15.83
CA SER A 296 -23.37 14.27 16.18
C SER A 296 -22.87 13.35 15.08
N VAL A 297 -21.55 13.31 14.85
CA VAL A 297 -20.92 12.50 13.79
C VAL A 297 -19.77 11.66 14.34
N GLU A 298 -19.82 10.36 14.07
CA GLU A 298 -18.84 9.38 14.50
C GLU A 298 -18.51 8.41 13.36
N VAL A 299 -17.38 7.70 13.48
CA VAL A 299 -17.07 6.57 12.59
C VAL A 299 -18.08 5.46 12.87
N ALA A 300 -18.68 4.91 11.82
CA ALA A 300 -19.65 3.84 11.99
C ALA A 300 -18.98 2.53 12.44
N ASP A 301 -19.70 1.79 13.29
CA ASP A 301 -19.38 0.44 13.74
C ASP A 301 -20.47 -0.58 13.37
N ALA A 302 -21.54 -0.11 12.72
CA ALA A 302 -22.64 -0.93 12.26
C ALA A 302 -22.27 -1.78 11.04
N ILE A 303 -22.86 -2.96 10.95
CA ILE A 303 -22.81 -3.86 9.79
C ILE A 303 -24.24 -4.27 9.50
N PHE A 304 -24.71 -3.97 8.29
CA PHE A 304 -26.09 -4.17 7.88
C PHE A 304 -26.20 -5.28 6.84
N THR A 305 -27.02 -6.28 7.11
CA THR A 305 -27.27 -7.35 6.13
C THR A 305 -28.38 -6.91 5.17
N VAL A 306 -28.09 -6.89 3.88
CA VAL A 306 -29.07 -6.62 2.82
C VAL A 306 -29.36 -7.92 2.05
N PRO A 307 -30.60 -8.45 2.14
CA PRO A 307 -30.97 -9.69 1.47
C PRO A 307 -30.63 -9.69 -0.04
N GLY A 308 -29.84 -10.68 -0.45
CA GLY A 308 -29.42 -10.87 -1.85
C GLY A 308 -28.29 -9.97 -2.35
N LEU A 309 -27.84 -8.98 -1.56
CA LEU A 309 -26.76 -8.06 -1.93
C LEU A 309 -25.51 -8.16 -1.04
N GLY A 310 -25.67 -8.74 0.16
CA GLY A 310 -24.59 -8.98 1.12
C GLY A 310 -24.58 -7.98 2.27
N GLU A 311 -23.42 -7.80 2.90
CA GLU A 311 -23.26 -6.86 4.00
C GLU A 311 -22.89 -5.46 3.50
N LEU A 312 -23.54 -4.47 4.09
CA LEU A 312 -23.30 -3.04 3.92
C LEU A 312 -22.63 -2.52 5.18
N VAL A 313 -21.45 -1.94 5.00
CA VAL A 313 -20.66 -1.36 6.09
C VAL A 313 -20.59 0.13 5.82
N PRO A 314 -21.19 1.03 6.61
CA PRO A 314 -21.01 2.46 6.45
C PRO A 314 -19.65 2.96 6.94
N ASP A 315 -19.29 4.19 6.58
CA ASP A 315 -18.08 4.86 7.04
C ASP A 315 -18.37 5.74 8.26
N LEU A 316 -19.46 6.51 8.20
CA LEU A 316 -19.85 7.44 9.24
C LEU A 316 -21.29 7.20 9.68
N ARG A 317 -21.58 7.53 10.95
CA ARG A 317 -22.92 7.59 11.51
C ARG A 317 -23.19 9.02 11.95
N LEU A 318 -24.30 9.59 11.49
CA LEU A 318 -24.84 10.84 11.98
C LEU A 318 -26.08 10.56 12.82
N SER A 319 -26.15 11.15 14.00
CA SER A 319 -27.27 10.95 14.92
C SER A 319 -27.83 12.26 15.47
N LYS A 320 -29.16 12.28 15.68
CA LYS A 320 -29.89 13.37 16.33
C LYS A 320 -31.08 12.81 17.11
N GLY A 321 -30.94 12.77 18.44
CA GLY A 321 -31.94 12.13 19.29
C GLY A 321 -32.04 10.64 18.98
N LYS A 322 -33.20 10.19 18.49
CA LYS A 322 -33.42 8.79 18.06
C LYS A 322 -33.18 8.55 16.57
N ARG A 323 -32.90 9.59 15.78
CA ARG A 323 -32.66 9.47 14.34
C ARG A 323 -31.20 9.13 14.10
N GLU A 324 -30.96 8.17 13.23
CA GLU A 324 -29.63 7.78 12.76
C GLU A 324 -29.64 7.71 11.24
N VAL A 325 -28.61 8.28 10.63
CA VAL A 325 -28.36 8.19 9.19
C VAL A 325 -26.92 7.78 8.98
N PHE A 326 -26.70 6.84 8.07
CA PHE A 326 -25.38 6.31 7.79
C PHE A 326 -24.83 6.88 6.48
N VAL A 327 -23.54 7.16 6.45
CA VAL A 327 -22.86 7.67 5.25
C VAL A 327 -21.84 6.67 4.79
N GLU A 328 -21.86 6.32 3.52
CA GLU A 328 -20.86 5.46 2.88
C GLU A 328 -20.19 6.22 1.73
N VAL A 329 -18.86 6.26 1.74
CA VAL A 329 -18.03 6.88 0.70
C VAL A 329 -17.58 5.79 -0.27
N LEU A 330 -18.16 5.81 -1.47
CA LEU A 330 -17.87 4.83 -2.51
C LEU A 330 -16.56 5.18 -3.24
N GLY A 331 -15.76 4.15 -3.50
CA GLY A 331 -14.53 4.28 -4.28
C GLY A 331 -14.78 4.77 -5.70
N HIS A 332 -13.79 5.46 -6.29
CA HIS A 332 -13.93 6.10 -7.60
C HIS A 332 -13.71 5.15 -8.81
N TRP A 333 -13.60 3.84 -8.57
CA TRP A 333 -13.24 2.85 -9.59
C TRP A 333 -14.43 2.10 -10.19
N SER A 334 -15.57 2.04 -9.50
CA SER A 334 -16.67 1.15 -9.89
C SER A 334 -18.01 1.86 -9.91
N ARG A 335 -18.52 2.03 -11.13
CA ARG A 335 -19.91 2.42 -11.35
C ARG A 335 -20.87 1.31 -10.90
N ASP A 336 -20.48 0.05 -11.04
CA ASP A 336 -21.25 -1.13 -10.58
C ASP A 336 -21.48 -1.11 -9.06
N ALA A 337 -20.49 -0.66 -8.27
CA ALA A 337 -20.67 -0.52 -6.83
C ALA A 337 -21.79 0.48 -6.48
N VAL A 338 -21.91 1.58 -7.22
CA VAL A 338 -23.00 2.56 -7.05
C VAL A 338 -24.35 1.92 -7.35
N TRP A 339 -24.47 1.22 -8.48
CA TRP A 339 -25.73 0.57 -8.87
C TRP A 339 -26.18 -0.52 -7.89
N LYS A 340 -25.25 -1.25 -7.27
CA LYS A 340 -25.59 -2.19 -6.20
C LYS A 340 -26.17 -1.50 -4.96
N ARG A 341 -25.77 -0.27 -4.65
CA ARG A 341 -26.36 0.53 -3.56
C ARG A 341 -27.73 1.10 -3.95
N VAL A 342 -27.92 1.45 -5.22
CA VAL A 342 -29.24 1.81 -5.77
C VAL A 342 -30.20 0.64 -5.62
N GLU A 343 -29.81 -0.55 -6.09
CA GLU A 343 -30.61 -1.78 -5.94
C GLU A 343 -30.88 -2.12 -4.47
N ALA A 344 -29.91 -1.91 -3.57
CA ALA A 344 -30.11 -2.09 -2.13
C ALA A 344 -31.16 -1.14 -1.56
N SER A 345 -31.17 0.10 -2.05
CA SER A 345 -32.14 1.13 -1.64
C SER A 345 -33.55 0.78 -2.09
N GLU A 346 -33.71 0.36 -3.34
CA GLU A 346 -35.00 -0.05 -3.92
C GLU A 346 -35.57 -1.30 -3.24
N ARG A 347 -34.72 -2.23 -2.80
CA ARG A 347 -35.13 -3.45 -2.09
C ARG A 347 -35.47 -3.22 -0.61
N GLY A 348 -35.22 -2.02 -0.09
CA GLY A 348 -35.42 -1.66 1.30
C GLY A 348 -34.15 -1.79 2.14
N LEU A 349 -33.60 -0.65 2.55
CA LEU A 349 -32.48 -0.59 3.48
C LEU A 349 -32.95 -0.72 4.93
N PRO A 350 -32.13 -1.32 5.81
CA PRO A 350 -32.46 -1.47 7.23
C PRO A 350 -32.37 -0.16 8.04
N ALA A 351 -31.81 0.91 7.46
CA ALA A 351 -31.69 2.23 8.05
C ALA A 351 -31.57 3.28 6.92
N PRO A 352 -31.68 4.59 7.22
CA PRO A 352 -31.41 5.63 6.23
C PRO A 352 -29.94 5.75 5.83
N PHE A 353 -29.65 5.92 4.54
CA PHE A 353 -28.29 6.06 4.02
C PHE A 353 -28.07 7.29 3.14
N VAL A 354 -26.85 7.82 3.17
CA VAL A 354 -26.32 8.74 2.15
C VAL A 354 -25.09 8.10 1.51
N PHE A 355 -25.19 7.77 0.24
CA PHE A 355 -24.08 7.23 -0.54
C PHE A 355 -23.35 8.39 -1.23
N CYS A 356 -22.04 8.49 -1.02
CA CYS A 356 -21.21 9.54 -1.64
C CYS A 356 -20.38 8.92 -2.76
N CYS A 357 -20.46 9.44 -3.98
CA CYS A 357 -19.68 8.95 -5.11
C CYS A 357 -19.09 10.07 -5.97
N SER A 358 -17.96 9.81 -6.63
CA SER A 358 -17.31 10.79 -7.49
C SER A 358 -18.07 10.98 -8.80
N SER A 359 -18.25 12.23 -9.23
CA SER A 359 -18.76 12.59 -10.57
C SER A 359 -18.00 11.95 -11.74
N ARG A 360 -16.75 11.49 -11.53
CA ARG A 360 -15.97 10.72 -12.51
C ARG A 360 -16.65 9.41 -12.93
N LEU A 361 -17.52 8.85 -12.08
CA LEU A 361 -18.30 7.64 -12.37
C LEU A 361 -19.48 7.88 -13.33
N ARG A 362 -19.81 9.14 -13.64
CA ARG A 362 -20.89 9.54 -14.57
C ARG A 362 -22.24 8.90 -14.21
N VAL A 363 -22.60 9.00 -12.93
CA VAL A 363 -23.91 8.59 -12.39
C VAL A 363 -24.66 9.86 -11.99
N SER A 364 -25.96 9.94 -12.28
CA SER A 364 -26.83 11.04 -11.80
C SER A 364 -27.30 10.77 -10.39
N GLU A 365 -27.59 11.80 -9.61
CA GLU A 365 -28.24 11.62 -8.30
C GLU A 365 -29.68 11.09 -8.44
N ASP A 366 -30.36 11.43 -9.55
CA ASP A 366 -31.76 11.04 -9.85
C ASP A 366 -31.98 9.53 -10.07
N VAL A 367 -30.91 8.73 -9.97
CA VAL A 367 -31.02 7.26 -10.05
C VAL A 367 -31.62 6.66 -8.79
N LEU A 368 -31.59 7.40 -7.67
CA LEU A 368 -32.31 7.01 -6.46
C LEU A 368 -33.67 7.74 -6.43
N PRO A 369 -34.78 7.01 -6.27
CA PRO A 369 -36.08 7.60 -6.05
C PRO A 369 -36.14 8.44 -4.75
N ASP A 370 -37.01 9.44 -4.69
CA ASP A 370 -37.19 10.26 -3.48
C ASP A 370 -37.97 9.54 -2.35
N ASP A 371 -38.60 8.40 -2.65
CA ASP A 371 -39.45 7.64 -1.71
C ASP A 371 -38.70 6.53 -0.96
N VAL A 372 -37.41 6.32 -1.25
CA VAL A 372 -36.55 5.39 -0.50
C VAL A 372 -35.81 6.14 0.62
N PRO A 373 -35.49 5.47 1.74
CA PRO A 373 -34.69 6.07 2.82
C PRO A 373 -33.21 6.16 2.44
N ALA A 374 -32.89 6.68 1.26
CA ALA A 374 -31.54 6.79 0.75
C ALA A 374 -31.37 8.02 -0.13
N ALA A 375 -30.18 8.61 -0.13
CA ALA A 375 -29.81 9.66 -1.06
C ALA A 375 -28.43 9.40 -1.68
N LEU A 376 -28.23 9.82 -2.92
CA LEU A 376 -26.94 9.80 -3.59
C LEU A 376 -26.37 11.23 -3.61
N TYR A 377 -25.11 11.36 -3.23
CA TYR A 377 -24.34 12.59 -3.34
C TYR A 377 -23.21 12.40 -4.36
N VAL A 378 -23.31 13.09 -5.49
CA VAL A 378 -22.31 13.07 -6.56
C VAL A 378 -21.41 14.30 -6.43
N TYR A 379 -20.18 14.10 -5.95
CA TYR A 379 -19.26 15.20 -5.68
C TYR A 379 -18.23 15.45 -6.80
N LYS A 380 -17.77 16.69 -6.89
CA LYS A 380 -16.66 17.13 -7.76
C LYS A 380 -15.48 17.55 -6.89
N GLY A 381 -14.35 16.86 -7.02
CA GLY A 381 -13.16 17.14 -6.19
C GLY A 381 -13.37 16.69 -4.75
N VAL A 382 -13.44 17.64 -3.81
CA VAL A 382 -13.57 17.39 -2.37
C VAL A 382 -15.05 17.30 -1.96
N MET A 383 -15.37 16.39 -1.05
CA MET A 383 -16.74 16.22 -0.51
C MET A 383 -17.15 17.41 0.37
N SER A 384 -18.36 17.96 0.11
CA SER A 384 -18.94 19.05 0.87
C SER A 384 -19.71 18.53 2.08
N ALA A 385 -19.22 18.85 3.29
CA ALA A 385 -19.89 18.49 4.54
C ALA A 385 -21.32 19.05 4.61
N LYS A 386 -21.54 20.27 4.11
CA LYS A 386 -22.86 20.88 4.03
C LYS A 386 -23.83 20.07 3.17
N GLN A 387 -23.41 19.68 1.97
CA GLN A 387 -24.27 18.92 1.04
C GLN A 387 -24.60 17.51 1.54
N ILE A 388 -23.67 16.88 2.26
CA ILE A 388 -23.93 15.60 2.95
C ILE A 388 -24.95 15.82 4.06
N LEU A 389 -24.75 16.83 4.91
CA LEU A 389 -25.66 17.12 6.01
C LEU A 389 -27.08 17.48 5.53
N ASP A 390 -27.21 18.18 4.41
CA ASP A 390 -28.51 18.51 3.82
C ASP A 390 -29.25 17.24 3.37
N ARG A 391 -28.54 16.28 2.74
CA ARG A 391 -29.10 14.96 2.39
C ARG A 391 -29.43 14.12 3.62
N VAL A 392 -28.56 14.13 4.63
CA VAL A 392 -28.82 13.46 5.91
C VAL A 392 -30.12 13.95 6.53
N LYS A 393 -30.37 15.27 6.53
CA LYS A 393 -31.64 15.83 7.03
C LYS A 393 -32.84 15.43 6.18
N ALA A 394 -32.66 15.25 4.87
CA ALA A 394 -33.75 14.87 3.96
C ALA A 394 -34.21 13.42 4.16
N VAL A 395 -33.29 12.51 4.47
CA VAL A 395 -33.59 11.07 4.64
C VAL A 395 -33.86 10.64 6.09
N ALA A 396 -33.74 11.56 7.07
CA ALA A 396 -33.86 11.31 8.52
C ALA A 396 -35.24 11.61 9.12
#